data_AF-A0A1U7HJN6-F1
#
_entry.id   AF-A0A1U7HJN6-F1
#
_cell.length_a   1.000
_cell.length_b   1.000
_cell.length_c   1.000
_cell.angle_alpha   90.00
_cell.angle_beta   90.00
_cell.angle_gamma   90.00
#
_symmetry.space_group_name_H-M   'P 1'
#
loop_
_entity.id
_entity.type
_entity.pdbx_description
1 polymer ?
#
loop_
_entity_poly.entity_id
_entity_poly.type
_entity_poly.pdbx_seq_one_letter_code
_entity_poly.pdbx_strand_id
1 'polypeptide(L)'
;MTNEFVYGIAGSTALLGLLIGGAITYLQLRRSQSKQAAEFLSKQKELEQEKEKILENLTQAEDSKQSLGEQNAQLQNKISQLEENTSQLQRAIATLEKTKSSVEAELKRDREKANDLQRQLGDLEREAERAAVALKQKTEKVADLEKQIENLRKEKERTEISLKQETEKAKSLQQKLQKTNQEKQQIQEELQNQIDSLQKQINNLIKDKEDVEIKLKEETEKVTLLQQQLQQLNQENQKYQEEFQLQISTSQKQNYELSKAKEKLELALKKETEKATSLENQLQQITQEKQQTQESLQVQIDDLQKQNSDLAKEREGIEAALKEETEQVALLKKQLQQSNQENQKAQERLQEQITNLSQETEKVEVTLKQETEKVDSLEKELRQLTQETQKAEKAREEANKQIASLQKQIEELKQEKATLLEQQQAKDEWQKQVGQLQKEIASLKQEKERVESALKQETEKAEDLQKQLKQLVQENSLKEAEKTTQIVTPQQPTHPPKQEEEIKSELQQISSPEAEKKTTETQKKQKPLEGKKVVILGTLTQVNRDEARTLIQNAGGSVMSSPSAKTNYIIVGKAPGEKLKKAQKLGIPQLSESQFLELLKTSQESA
;
A
#
# COMPACT_ATOMS: atom_id res chain seq x y z
N MET A 1 -17.83 69.30 -252.74
CA MET A 1 -18.19 70.31 -253.77
C MET A 1 -17.56 69.90 -255.08
N THR A 2 -18.31 69.87 -256.18
CA THR A 2 -17.86 69.84 -257.59
C THR A 2 -19.08 69.99 -258.53
N ASN A 3 -18.89 70.68 -259.66
CA ASN A 3 -19.24 70.37 -261.08
C ASN A 3 -20.19 69.17 -261.41
N GLU A 4 -20.89 69.06 -262.57
CA GLU A 4 -21.05 69.84 -263.83
C GLU A 4 -22.36 69.41 -264.61
N PHE A 5 -23.00 70.25 -265.45
CA PHE A 5 -23.08 70.25 -266.95
C PHE A 5 -23.49 68.92 -267.67
N VAL A 6 -24.55 68.85 -268.52
CA VAL A 6 -24.71 69.27 -269.97
C VAL A 6 -23.93 68.34 -270.94
N TYR A 7 -24.39 67.87 -272.12
CA TYR A 7 -25.40 68.26 -273.16
C TYR A 7 -26.19 67.00 -273.67
N GLY A 8 -26.95 67.10 -274.78
CA GLY A 8 -27.54 65.96 -275.51
C GLY A 8 -28.04 66.31 -276.94
N ILE A 9 -28.58 65.30 -277.67
CA ILE A 9 -29.22 65.36 -279.03
C ILE A 9 -28.21 65.51 -280.21
N ALA A 10 -28.49 65.17 -281.49
CA ALA A 10 -28.95 63.93 -282.18
C ALA A 10 -28.96 64.14 -283.73
N GLY A 11 -28.98 63.07 -284.55
CA GLY A 11 -29.19 63.11 -286.03
C GLY A 11 -28.64 61.86 -286.72
N SER A 12 -29.42 61.05 -287.48
CA SER A 12 -29.95 61.27 -288.86
C SER A 12 -28.84 61.22 -289.94
N THR A 13 -29.01 60.61 -291.12
CA THR A 13 -30.14 60.64 -292.08
C THR A 13 -30.20 59.38 -292.96
N ALA A 14 -31.25 59.23 -293.78
CA ALA A 14 -31.41 58.16 -294.78
C ALA A 14 -31.71 58.70 -296.19
N LEU A 15 -30.80 59.50 -296.76
CA LEU A 15 -30.76 59.81 -298.20
C LEU A 15 -29.35 60.30 -298.64
N LEU A 16 -28.72 59.54 -299.56
CA LEU A 16 -27.49 59.81 -300.34
C LEU A 16 -26.09 59.81 -299.65
N GLY A 17 -25.14 59.07 -300.26
CA GLY A 17 -23.68 59.03 -299.95
C GLY A 17 -23.19 57.64 -299.48
N LEU A 18 -22.80 56.66 -300.32
CA LEU A 18 -21.66 56.55 -301.28
C LEU A 18 -20.25 56.50 -300.64
N LEU A 19 -19.26 55.72 -301.08
CA LEU A 19 -19.18 54.38 -301.72
C LEU A 19 -17.68 53.95 -301.85
N ILE A 20 -17.41 52.69 -302.23
CA ILE A 20 -16.13 52.15 -302.81
C ILE A 20 -14.94 51.88 -301.87
N GLY A 21 -14.28 50.74 -302.12
CA GLY A 21 -13.17 50.16 -301.35
C GLY A 21 -11.73 50.60 -301.69
N GLY A 22 -10.79 49.81 -301.18
CA GLY A 22 -9.34 49.98 -301.36
C GLY A 22 -8.63 50.32 -300.05
N ALA A 23 -7.88 49.35 -299.51
CA ALA A 23 -7.20 49.41 -298.20
C ALA A 23 -8.11 49.57 -296.96
N ILE A 24 -7.52 49.33 -295.78
CA ILE A 24 -8.08 49.52 -294.42
C ILE A 24 -9.18 48.49 -294.01
N THR A 25 -9.17 48.11 -292.72
CA THR A 25 -10.18 47.30 -291.98
C THR A 25 -10.54 45.87 -292.45
N TYR A 26 -9.82 44.87 -291.92
CA TYR A 26 -10.38 43.53 -291.59
C TYR A 26 -9.68 42.82 -290.39
N LEU A 27 -8.55 43.32 -289.90
CA LEU A 27 -7.50 42.48 -289.27
C LEU A 27 -7.40 42.48 -287.73
N GLN A 28 -8.30 43.12 -286.96
CA GLN A 28 -8.07 43.36 -285.52
C GLN A 28 -9.14 42.87 -284.52
N LEU A 29 -10.31 42.38 -284.95
CA LEU A 29 -11.46 42.27 -284.03
C LEU A 29 -11.53 41.01 -283.14
N ARG A 30 -10.92 39.87 -283.52
CA ARG A 30 -11.19 38.56 -282.85
C ARG A 30 -10.10 38.04 -281.89
N ARG A 31 -9.14 38.88 -281.47
CA ARG A 31 -8.15 38.54 -280.42
C ARG A 31 -8.48 39.11 -279.03
N SER A 32 -9.52 39.94 -278.89
CA SER A 32 -9.88 40.62 -277.63
C SER A 32 -10.63 39.72 -276.64
N GLN A 33 -11.63 38.97 -277.10
CA GLN A 33 -12.53 38.18 -276.23
C GLN A 33 -11.83 37.09 -275.40
N SER A 34 -10.63 36.65 -275.80
CA SER A 34 -9.84 35.68 -275.02
C SER A 34 -9.18 36.27 -273.76
N LYS A 35 -9.03 37.60 -273.65
CA LYS A 35 -8.39 38.22 -272.47
C LYS A 35 -9.39 38.59 -271.36
N GLN A 36 -10.50 39.22 -271.71
CA GLN A 36 -11.49 39.67 -270.72
C GLN A 36 -12.12 38.51 -269.92
N ALA A 37 -12.24 37.32 -270.53
CA ALA A 37 -12.74 36.12 -269.84
C ALA A 37 -11.78 35.60 -268.75
N ALA A 38 -10.46 35.75 -268.92
CA ALA A 38 -9.47 35.28 -267.94
C ALA A 38 -9.39 36.20 -266.71
N GLU A 39 -9.51 37.51 -266.93
CA GLU A 39 -9.39 38.56 -265.90
C GLU A 39 -10.58 38.58 -264.93
N PHE A 40 -11.78 38.21 -265.40
CA PHE A 40 -12.96 38.05 -264.53
C PHE A 40 -12.83 36.83 -263.60
N LEU A 41 -12.24 35.74 -264.10
CA LEU A 41 -12.12 34.47 -263.36
C LEU A 41 -11.12 34.56 -262.19
N SER A 42 -10.05 35.34 -262.32
CA SER A 42 -9.13 35.58 -261.19
C SER A 42 -9.80 36.37 -260.08
N LYS A 43 -10.61 37.37 -260.42
CA LYS A 43 -11.24 38.26 -259.44
C LYS A 43 -12.40 37.62 -258.68
N GLN A 44 -13.10 36.67 -259.31
CA GLN A 44 -14.04 35.79 -258.61
C GLN A 44 -13.32 34.95 -257.54
N LYS A 45 -12.13 34.42 -257.86
CA LYS A 45 -11.36 33.56 -256.96
C LYS A 45 -10.79 34.30 -255.74
N GLU A 46 -10.44 35.58 -255.92
CA GLU A 46 -9.97 36.49 -254.86
C GLU A 46 -11.09 36.80 -253.84
N LEU A 47 -12.32 37.04 -254.34
CA LEU A 47 -13.51 37.30 -253.53
C LEU A 47 -13.96 36.09 -252.68
N GLU A 48 -13.78 34.87 -253.20
CA GLU A 48 -14.07 33.63 -252.47
C GLU A 48 -13.10 33.43 -251.28
N GLN A 49 -11.83 33.88 -251.41
CA GLN A 49 -10.83 33.81 -250.34
C GLN A 49 -11.08 34.82 -249.20
N GLU A 50 -11.57 36.03 -249.49
CA GLU A 50 -11.98 36.96 -248.43
C GLU A 50 -13.17 36.41 -247.62
N LYS A 51 -14.10 35.74 -248.30
CA LYS A 51 -15.27 35.10 -247.69
C LYS A 51 -14.89 33.94 -246.75
N GLU A 52 -13.92 33.09 -247.12
CA GLU A 52 -13.37 32.08 -246.20
C GLU A 52 -12.75 32.72 -244.95
N LYS A 53 -11.95 33.79 -245.12
CA LYS A 53 -11.34 34.54 -244.00
C LYS A 53 -12.37 35.17 -243.06
N ILE A 54 -13.50 35.63 -243.57
CA ILE A 54 -14.57 36.18 -242.74
C ILE A 54 -15.27 35.06 -241.94
N LEU A 55 -15.46 33.86 -242.53
CA LEU A 55 -15.95 32.70 -241.79
C LEU A 55 -15.00 32.28 -240.67
N GLU A 56 -13.69 32.22 -240.95
CA GLU A 56 -12.65 31.83 -239.97
C GLU A 56 -12.65 32.78 -238.75
N ASN A 57 -12.68 34.10 -239.00
CA ASN A 57 -12.80 35.11 -237.94
C ASN A 57 -14.12 35.01 -237.16
N LEU A 58 -15.24 34.67 -237.83
CA LEU A 58 -16.53 34.49 -237.16
C LEU A 58 -16.50 33.28 -236.22
N THR A 59 -15.93 32.15 -236.65
CA THR A 59 -15.75 30.97 -235.79
C THR A 59 -14.85 31.25 -234.60
N GLN A 60 -13.71 31.94 -234.78
CA GLN A 60 -12.86 32.34 -233.65
C GLN A 60 -13.58 33.25 -232.64
N ALA A 61 -14.48 34.12 -233.11
CA ALA A 61 -15.30 34.98 -232.24
C ALA A 61 -16.37 34.18 -231.48
N GLU A 62 -16.99 33.18 -232.14
CA GLU A 62 -17.96 32.27 -231.52
C GLU A 62 -17.29 31.38 -230.44
N ASP A 63 -16.11 30.81 -230.74
CA ASP A 63 -15.29 30.04 -229.81
C ASP A 63 -14.85 30.90 -228.60
N SER A 64 -14.40 32.13 -228.85
CA SER A 64 -14.00 33.08 -227.80
C SER A 64 -15.17 33.42 -226.87
N LYS A 65 -16.37 33.60 -227.45
CA LYS A 65 -17.62 33.85 -226.73
C LYS A 65 -18.04 32.63 -225.90
N GLN A 66 -17.88 31.41 -226.42
CA GLN A 66 -18.12 30.19 -225.64
C GLN A 66 -17.11 30.07 -224.48
N SER A 67 -15.82 30.27 -224.73
CA SER A 67 -14.76 30.22 -223.71
C SER A 67 -14.99 31.24 -222.59
N LEU A 68 -15.40 32.47 -222.92
CA LEU A 68 -15.80 33.48 -221.94
C LEU A 68 -17.06 33.08 -221.16
N GLY A 69 -18.01 32.39 -221.79
CA GLY A 69 -19.17 31.79 -221.12
C GLY A 69 -18.77 30.74 -220.08
N GLU A 70 -17.87 29.83 -220.46
CA GLU A 70 -17.31 28.81 -219.57
C GLU A 70 -16.51 29.43 -218.41
N GLN A 71 -15.69 30.45 -218.67
CA GLN A 71 -14.98 31.21 -217.62
C GLN A 71 -15.96 31.90 -216.65
N ASN A 72 -17.03 32.51 -217.15
CA ASN A 72 -18.04 33.16 -216.31
C ASN A 72 -18.79 32.14 -215.43
N ALA A 73 -19.13 30.96 -215.98
CA ALA A 73 -19.71 29.86 -215.20
C ALA A 73 -18.73 29.33 -214.12
N GLN A 74 -17.43 29.22 -214.43
CA GLN A 74 -16.41 28.88 -213.44
C GLN A 74 -16.26 29.95 -212.35
N LEU A 75 -16.38 31.24 -212.69
CA LEU A 75 -16.35 32.34 -211.72
C LEU A 75 -17.60 32.35 -210.84
N GLN A 76 -18.79 32.12 -211.38
CA GLN A 76 -20.02 31.98 -210.59
C GLN A 76 -19.93 30.81 -209.60
N ASN A 77 -19.47 29.63 -210.05
CA ASN A 77 -19.23 28.49 -209.16
C ASN A 77 -18.21 28.81 -208.04
N LYS A 78 -17.13 29.54 -208.34
CA LYS A 78 -16.18 30.01 -207.32
C LYS A 78 -16.78 31.03 -206.36
N ILE A 79 -17.64 31.93 -206.83
CA ILE A 79 -18.35 32.90 -205.98
C ILE A 79 -19.27 32.14 -205.02
N SER A 80 -20.11 31.22 -205.50
CA SER A 80 -20.99 30.44 -204.62
C SER A 80 -20.23 29.56 -203.63
N GLN A 81 -19.07 29.00 -204.01
CA GLN A 81 -18.18 28.31 -203.09
C GLN A 81 -17.60 29.25 -202.02
N LEU A 82 -17.25 30.49 -202.36
CA LEU A 82 -16.76 31.49 -201.41
C LEU A 82 -17.89 32.03 -200.51
N GLU A 83 -19.10 32.18 -201.01
CA GLU A 83 -20.30 32.54 -200.24
C GLU A 83 -20.68 31.42 -199.25
N GLU A 84 -20.60 30.15 -199.67
CA GLU A 84 -20.81 29.02 -198.77
C GLU A 84 -19.71 28.96 -197.70
N ASN A 85 -18.43 29.03 -198.09
CA ASN A 85 -17.31 29.05 -197.15
C ASN A 85 -17.42 30.23 -196.15
N THR A 86 -17.82 31.41 -196.61
CA THR A 86 -18.08 32.58 -195.74
C THR A 86 -19.24 32.29 -194.77
N SER A 87 -20.31 31.67 -195.26
CA SER A 87 -21.47 31.27 -194.44
C SER A 87 -21.15 30.14 -193.45
N GLN A 88 -20.20 29.27 -193.77
CA GLN A 88 -19.67 28.25 -192.85
C GLN A 88 -18.76 28.89 -191.79
N LEU A 89 -17.86 29.80 -192.19
CA LEU A 89 -17.00 30.56 -191.28
C LEU A 89 -17.78 31.46 -190.32
N GLN A 90 -18.83 32.16 -190.79
CA GLN A 90 -19.72 32.94 -189.93
C GLN A 90 -20.43 32.05 -188.89
N ARG A 91 -20.90 30.86 -189.29
CA ARG A 91 -21.45 29.86 -188.36
C ARG A 91 -20.41 29.38 -187.35
N ALA A 92 -19.17 29.14 -187.78
CA ALA A 92 -18.07 28.75 -186.90
C ALA A 92 -17.69 29.88 -185.92
N ILE A 93 -17.66 31.14 -186.35
CA ILE A 93 -17.44 32.30 -185.47
C ILE A 93 -18.56 32.39 -184.43
N ALA A 94 -19.83 32.30 -184.83
CA ALA A 94 -20.96 32.34 -183.91
C ALA A 94 -20.95 31.18 -182.88
N THR A 95 -20.52 29.97 -183.27
CA THR A 95 -20.33 28.88 -182.30
C THR A 95 -19.12 29.13 -181.38
N LEU A 96 -18.02 29.66 -181.90
CA LEU A 96 -16.85 30.04 -181.09
C LEU A 96 -17.19 31.14 -180.08
N GLU A 97 -17.92 32.19 -180.46
CA GLU A 97 -18.40 33.24 -179.56
C GLU A 97 -19.33 32.70 -178.46
N LYS A 98 -20.21 31.73 -178.82
CA LYS A 98 -21.04 31.02 -177.84
C LYS A 98 -20.20 30.17 -176.87
N THR A 99 -19.18 29.46 -177.35
CA THR A 99 -18.28 28.71 -176.46
C THR A 99 -17.44 29.63 -175.59
N LYS A 100 -16.92 30.74 -176.14
CA LYS A 100 -16.16 31.76 -175.42
C LYS A 100 -16.98 32.35 -174.28
N SER A 101 -18.20 32.81 -174.55
CA SER A 101 -19.08 33.37 -173.51
C SER A 101 -19.49 32.35 -172.45
N SER A 102 -19.62 31.07 -172.80
CA SER A 102 -19.81 29.98 -171.83
C SER A 102 -18.58 29.80 -170.93
N VAL A 103 -17.38 29.74 -171.52
CA VAL A 103 -16.10 29.60 -170.80
C VAL A 103 -15.80 30.83 -169.94
N GLU A 104 -16.12 32.04 -170.41
CA GLU A 104 -16.01 33.28 -169.61
C GLU A 104 -16.96 33.28 -168.41
N ALA A 105 -18.18 32.72 -168.56
CA ALA A 105 -19.11 32.55 -167.44
C ALA A 105 -18.67 31.46 -166.45
N GLU A 106 -18.05 30.38 -166.92
CA GLU A 106 -17.47 29.33 -166.06
C GLU A 106 -16.23 29.82 -165.31
N LEU A 107 -15.28 30.46 -166.01
CA LEU A 107 -14.11 31.12 -165.40
C LEU A 107 -14.52 32.18 -164.38
N LYS A 108 -15.62 32.91 -164.61
CA LYS A 108 -16.17 33.84 -163.62
C LYS A 108 -16.64 33.10 -162.36
N ARG A 109 -17.47 32.05 -162.50
CA ARG A 109 -17.95 31.24 -161.37
C ARG A 109 -16.81 30.60 -160.59
N ASP A 110 -15.80 30.08 -161.27
CA ASP A 110 -14.67 29.41 -160.62
C ASP A 110 -13.72 30.40 -159.96
N ARG A 111 -13.61 31.63 -160.49
CA ARG A 111 -12.97 32.75 -159.79
C ARG A 111 -13.74 33.20 -158.56
N GLU A 112 -15.08 33.21 -158.61
CA GLU A 112 -15.94 33.49 -157.45
C GLU A 112 -15.77 32.41 -156.37
N LYS A 113 -15.83 31.12 -156.73
CA LYS A 113 -15.51 29.99 -155.84
C LYS A 113 -14.09 30.10 -155.25
N ALA A 114 -13.08 30.45 -156.05
CA ALA A 114 -11.70 30.58 -155.59
C ALA A 114 -11.55 31.72 -154.58
N ASN A 115 -12.22 32.87 -154.80
CA ASN A 115 -12.25 33.97 -153.83
C ASN A 115 -12.92 33.55 -152.51
N ASP A 116 -14.02 32.79 -152.57
CA ASP A 116 -14.73 32.34 -151.36
C ASP A 116 -13.98 31.23 -150.61
N LEU A 117 -13.32 30.31 -151.32
CA LEU A 117 -12.37 29.37 -150.72
C LEU A 117 -11.17 30.09 -150.09
N GLN A 118 -10.65 31.15 -150.71
CA GLN A 118 -9.58 31.97 -150.14
C GLN A 118 -10.03 32.72 -148.87
N ARG A 119 -11.29 33.18 -148.81
CA ARG A 119 -11.89 33.75 -147.60
C ARG A 119 -12.01 32.70 -146.49
N GLN A 120 -12.56 31.52 -146.82
CA GLN A 120 -12.68 30.41 -145.87
C GLN A 120 -11.32 29.94 -145.34
N LEU A 121 -10.30 29.87 -146.20
CA LEU A 121 -8.92 29.58 -145.79
C LEU A 121 -8.42 30.65 -144.80
N GLY A 122 -8.54 31.94 -145.13
CA GLY A 122 -8.08 33.03 -144.26
C GLY A 122 -8.84 33.13 -142.93
N ASP A 123 -10.11 32.72 -142.86
CA ASP A 123 -10.85 32.62 -141.60
C ASP A 123 -10.45 31.38 -140.78
N LEU A 124 -10.22 30.22 -141.42
CA LEU A 124 -9.67 29.04 -140.76
C LEU A 124 -8.24 29.26 -140.24
N GLU A 125 -7.41 30.01 -140.97
CA GLU A 125 -6.07 30.42 -140.52
C GLU A 125 -6.15 31.30 -139.26
N ARG A 126 -7.07 32.27 -139.22
CA ARG A 126 -7.34 33.10 -138.02
C ARG A 126 -7.85 32.26 -136.85
N GLU A 127 -8.71 31.28 -137.09
CA GLU A 127 -9.20 30.38 -136.03
C GLU A 127 -8.09 29.46 -135.51
N ALA A 128 -7.24 28.92 -136.39
CA ALA A 128 -6.06 28.15 -136.01
C ALA A 128 -5.05 28.98 -135.20
N GLU A 129 -4.79 30.22 -135.60
CA GLU A 129 -3.91 31.15 -134.87
C GLU A 129 -4.48 31.50 -133.48
N ARG A 130 -5.79 31.82 -133.39
CA ARG A 130 -6.49 32.03 -132.12
C ARG A 130 -6.43 30.78 -131.23
N ALA A 131 -6.62 29.59 -131.80
CA ALA A 131 -6.52 28.32 -131.08
C ALA A 131 -5.09 28.06 -130.58
N ALA A 132 -4.06 28.35 -131.38
CA ALA A 132 -2.66 28.23 -131.00
C ALA A 132 -2.29 29.20 -129.85
N VAL A 133 -2.74 30.45 -129.90
CA VAL A 133 -2.55 31.43 -128.80
C VAL A 133 -3.29 30.97 -127.53
N ALA A 134 -4.52 30.48 -127.66
CA ALA A 134 -5.29 29.97 -126.53
C ALA A 134 -4.68 28.68 -125.93
N LEU A 135 -4.07 27.82 -126.75
CA LEU A 135 -3.31 26.66 -126.30
C LEU A 135 -2.04 27.10 -125.57
N LYS A 136 -1.27 28.06 -126.11
CA LYS A 136 -0.07 28.60 -125.45
C LYS A 136 -0.37 29.16 -124.06
N GLN A 137 -1.41 29.99 -123.94
CA GLN A 137 -1.87 30.54 -122.66
C GLN A 137 -2.35 29.45 -121.68
N LYS A 138 -2.91 28.34 -122.18
CA LYS A 138 -3.27 27.19 -121.35
C LYS A 138 -2.03 26.43 -120.88
N THR A 139 -1.03 26.20 -121.75
CA THR A 139 0.23 25.53 -121.36
C THR A 139 1.04 26.35 -120.36
N GLU A 140 1.06 27.68 -120.49
CA GLU A 140 1.70 28.58 -119.52
C GLU A 140 1.02 28.46 -118.14
N LYS A 141 -0.32 28.47 -118.09
CA LYS A 141 -1.09 28.27 -116.85
C LYS A 141 -0.93 26.87 -116.26
N VAL A 142 -0.76 25.83 -117.08
CA VAL A 142 -0.47 24.47 -116.59
C VAL A 142 0.92 24.44 -115.93
N ALA A 143 1.95 25.01 -116.55
CA ALA A 143 3.29 25.07 -115.96
C ALA A 143 3.34 25.84 -114.63
N ASP A 144 2.59 26.95 -114.51
CA ASP A 144 2.45 27.68 -113.25
C ASP A 144 1.73 26.86 -112.16
N LEU A 145 0.68 26.10 -112.53
CA LEU A 145 -0.02 25.22 -111.60
C LEU A 145 0.83 24.01 -111.18
N GLU A 146 1.60 23.42 -112.10
CA GLU A 146 2.57 22.36 -111.80
C GLU A 146 3.62 22.84 -110.80
N LYS A 147 4.14 24.06 -110.97
CA LYS A 147 5.07 24.72 -110.05
C LYS A 147 4.45 24.99 -108.67
N GLN A 148 3.17 25.36 -108.60
CA GLN A 148 2.44 25.51 -107.33
C GLN A 148 2.24 24.16 -106.63
N ILE A 149 1.81 23.13 -107.37
CA ILE A 149 1.67 21.75 -106.87
C ILE A 149 3.00 21.23 -106.32
N GLU A 150 4.11 21.51 -107.00
CA GLU A 150 5.44 21.08 -106.61
C GLU A 150 5.97 21.81 -105.35
N ASN A 151 5.61 23.07 -105.15
CA ASN A 151 5.86 23.78 -103.89
C ASN A 151 5.02 23.18 -102.74
N LEU A 152 3.72 22.95 -102.96
CA LEU A 152 2.82 22.35 -101.97
C LEU A 152 3.25 20.92 -101.59
N ARG A 153 3.81 20.14 -102.52
CA ARG A 153 4.42 18.83 -102.24
C ARG A 153 5.61 18.96 -101.28
N LYS A 154 6.49 19.94 -101.49
CA LYS A 154 7.66 20.19 -100.62
C LYS A 154 7.25 20.70 -99.23
N GLU A 155 6.20 21.49 -99.14
CA GLU A 155 5.63 21.93 -97.85
C GLU A 155 4.95 20.76 -97.11
N LYS A 156 4.22 19.91 -97.83
CA LYS A 156 3.69 18.64 -97.29
C LYS A 156 4.80 17.72 -96.79
N GLU A 157 5.86 17.52 -97.56
CA GLU A 157 6.99 16.67 -97.15
C GLU A 157 7.69 17.21 -95.89
N ARG A 158 7.96 18.52 -95.84
CA ARG A 158 8.52 19.19 -94.65
C ARG A 158 7.63 19.04 -93.42
N THR A 159 6.32 19.20 -93.57
CA THR A 159 5.37 19.06 -92.45
C THR A 159 5.20 17.60 -92.02
N GLU A 160 5.24 16.62 -92.93
CA GLU A 160 5.30 15.20 -92.59
C GLU A 160 6.59 14.81 -91.84
N ILE A 161 7.75 15.35 -92.25
CA ILE A 161 9.02 15.13 -91.53
C ILE A 161 8.96 15.72 -90.12
N SER A 162 8.45 16.95 -89.99
CA SER A 162 8.25 17.60 -88.67
C SER A 162 7.29 16.79 -87.78
N LEU A 163 6.15 16.35 -88.33
CA LEU A 163 5.17 15.53 -87.62
C LEU A 163 5.77 14.19 -87.16
N LYS A 164 6.59 13.54 -87.99
CA LYS A 164 7.34 12.32 -87.61
C LYS A 164 8.30 12.61 -86.45
N GLN A 165 9.05 13.72 -86.50
CA GLN A 165 9.96 14.11 -85.42
C GLN A 165 9.24 14.40 -84.10
N GLU A 166 8.12 15.13 -84.11
CA GLU A 166 7.32 15.37 -82.90
C GLU A 166 6.64 14.09 -82.40
N THR A 167 6.26 13.16 -83.28
CA THR A 167 5.72 11.84 -82.90
C THR A 167 6.76 11.00 -82.16
N GLU A 168 8.01 10.95 -82.64
CA GLU A 168 9.09 10.24 -81.93
C GLU A 168 9.49 10.93 -80.62
N LYS A 169 9.48 12.28 -80.56
CA LYS A 169 9.63 13.02 -79.30
C LYS A 169 8.54 12.63 -78.31
N ALA A 170 7.28 12.63 -78.72
CA ALA A 170 6.13 12.25 -77.90
C ALA A 170 6.24 10.82 -77.37
N LYS A 171 6.60 9.85 -78.21
CA LYS A 171 6.91 8.47 -77.79
C LYS A 171 8.03 8.42 -76.75
N SER A 172 9.13 9.15 -76.95
CA SER A 172 10.24 9.18 -76.00
C SER A 172 9.85 9.80 -74.64
N LEU A 173 8.95 10.78 -74.64
CA LEU A 173 8.40 11.39 -73.43
C LEU A 173 7.41 10.45 -72.73
N GLN A 174 6.58 9.73 -73.48
CA GLN A 174 5.68 8.70 -72.96
C GLN A 174 6.46 7.55 -72.29
N GLN A 175 7.54 7.08 -72.91
CA GLN A 175 8.45 6.08 -72.32
C GLN A 175 9.12 6.58 -71.03
N LYS A 176 9.59 7.82 -71.01
CA LYS A 176 10.15 8.46 -69.80
C LYS A 176 9.10 8.57 -68.69
N LEU A 177 7.89 9.04 -69.01
CA LEU A 177 6.77 9.14 -68.07
C LEU A 177 6.37 7.77 -67.51
N GLN A 178 6.34 6.72 -68.34
CA GLN A 178 6.10 5.35 -67.90
C GLN A 178 7.19 4.88 -66.92
N LYS A 179 8.47 5.08 -67.23
CA LYS A 179 9.59 4.73 -66.35
C LYS A 179 9.52 5.48 -65.02
N THR A 180 9.29 6.79 -65.04
CA THR A 180 9.16 7.61 -63.82
C THR A 180 7.93 7.25 -62.99
N ASN A 181 6.83 6.80 -63.61
CA ASN A 181 5.69 6.25 -62.88
C ASN A 181 6.02 4.89 -62.22
N GLN A 182 6.79 4.03 -62.88
CA GLN A 182 7.27 2.76 -62.29
C GLN A 182 8.25 3.00 -61.14
N GLU A 183 9.22 3.90 -61.30
CA GLU A 183 10.15 4.33 -60.24
C GLU A 183 9.39 4.91 -59.05
N LYS A 184 8.36 5.74 -59.29
CA LYS A 184 7.48 6.26 -58.25
C LYS A 184 6.74 5.14 -57.52
N GLN A 185 6.18 4.16 -58.24
CA GLN A 185 5.49 3.03 -57.61
C GLN A 185 6.43 2.21 -56.71
N GLN A 186 7.64 1.90 -57.20
CA GLN A 186 8.67 1.21 -56.41
C GLN A 186 9.05 1.97 -55.13
N ILE A 187 9.23 3.30 -55.22
CA ILE A 187 9.51 4.15 -54.05
C ILE A 187 8.32 4.19 -53.08
N GLN A 188 7.08 4.15 -53.58
CA GLN A 188 5.88 4.08 -52.72
C GLN A 188 5.75 2.73 -52.01
N GLU A 189 6.06 1.62 -52.69
CA GLU A 189 6.10 0.28 -52.10
C GLU A 189 7.22 0.14 -51.08
N GLU A 190 8.43 0.63 -51.37
CA GLU A 190 9.55 0.62 -50.42
C GLU A 190 9.22 1.45 -49.16
N LEU A 191 8.67 2.65 -49.34
CA LEU A 191 8.24 3.50 -48.23
C LEU A 191 7.15 2.85 -47.38
N GLN A 192 6.18 2.15 -48.00
CA GLN A 192 5.16 1.41 -47.25
C GLN A 192 5.77 0.27 -46.44
N ASN A 193 6.67 -0.52 -47.03
CA ASN A 193 7.39 -1.59 -46.32
C ASN A 193 8.22 -1.05 -45.14
N GLN A 194 8.83 0.13 -45.28
CA GLN A 194 9.53 0.82 -44.19
C GLN A 194 8.55 1.28 -43.08
N ILE A 195 7.39 1.83 -43.46
CA ILE A 195 6.32 2.22 -42.52
C ILE A 195 5.81 1.01 -41.74
N ASP A 196 5.49 -0.10 -42.40
CA ASP A 196 4.97 -1.31 -41.77
C ASP A 196 5.99 -1.95 -40.81
N SER A 197 7.29 -1.92 -41.19
CA SER A 197 8.40 -2.34 -40.34
C SER A 197 8.54 -1.47 -39.08
N LEU A 198 8.45 -0.15 -39.23
CA LEU A 198 8.48 0.81 -38.11
C LEU A 198 7.25 0.67 -37.20
N GLN A 199 6.06 0.47 -37.76
CA GLN A 199 4.85 0.18 -36.98
C GLN A 199 5.00 -1.10 -36.14
N LYS A 200 5.60 -2.15 -36.71
CA LYS A 200 5.90 -3.39 -35.98
C LYS A 200 6.91 -3.17 -34.85
N GLN A 201 7.93 -2.35 -35.05
CA GLN A 201 8.88 -1.97 -33.99
C GLN A 201 8.20 -1.15 -32.89
N ILE A 202 7.36 -0.19 -33.25
CA ILE A 202 6.58 0.63 -32.29
C ILE A 202 5.65 -0.26 -31.45
N ASN A 203 4.93 -1.19 -32.08
CA ASN A 203 4.02 -2.10 -31.37
C ASN A 203 4.77 -3.03 -30.39
N ASN A 204 5.97 -3.50 -30.75
CA ASN A 204 6.82 -4.24 -29.82
C ASN A 204 7.25 -3.36 -28.62
N LEU A 205 7.70 -2.12 -28.87
CA LEU A 205 8.13 -1.19 -27.82
C LEU A 205 6.97 -0.76 -26.90
N ILE A 206 5.73 -0.68 -27.42
CA ILE A 206 4.52 -0.47 -26.61
C ILE A 206 4.31 -1.66 -25.67
N LYS A 207 4.41 -2.89 -26.16
CA LYS A 207 4.28 -4.10 -25.32
C LYS A 207 5.40 -4.20 -24.28
N ASP A 208 6.65 -3.93 -24.67
CA ASP A 208 7.79 -3.93 -23.75
C ASP A 208 7.61 -2.88 -22.64
N LYS A 209 7.03 -1.72 -22.96
CA LYS A 209 6.63 -0.68 -22.00
C LYS A 209 5.52 -1.17 -21.06
N GLU A 210 4.47 -1.80 -21.58
CA GLU A 210 3.37 -2.36 -20.77
C GLU A 210 3.89 -3.45 -19.82
N ASP A 211 4.73 -4.37 -20.31
CA ASP A 211 5.41 -5.41 -19.51
C ASP A 211 6.34 -4.83 -18.42
N VAL A 212 6.84 -3.59 -18.58
CA VAL A 212 7.63 -2.85 -17.57
C VAL A 212 6.72 -2.10 -16.60
N GLU A 213 5.64 -1.47 -17.05
CA GLU A 213 4.68 -0.76 -16.21
C GLU A 213 3.95 -1.72 -15.24
N ILE A 214 3.65 -2.95 -15.68
CA ILE A 214 3.12 -4.02 -14.81
C ILE A 214 4.13 -4.36 -13.70
N LYS A 215 5.39 -4.63 -14.05
CA LYS A 215 6.45 -4.95 -13.06
C LYS A 215 6.71 -3.79 -12.08
N LEU A 216 6.69 -2.55 -12.58
CA LEU A 216 6.83 -1.36 -11.75
C LEU A 216 5.67 -1.22 -10.76
N LYS A 217 4.43 -1.55 -11.17
CA LYS A 217 3.26 -1.58 -10.29
C LYS A 217 3.39 -2.67 -9.23
N GLU A 218 3.80 -3.89 -9.60
CA GLU A 218 4.05 -4.99 -8.65
C GLU A 218 5.10 -4.63 -7.60
N GLU A 219 6.24 -4.03 -7.98
CA GLU A 219 7.25 -3.58 -7.01
C GLU A 219 6.77 -2.39 -6.17
N THR A 220 5.97 -1.48 -6.74
CA THR A 220 5.36 -0.37 -5.97
C THR A 220 4.40 -0.89 -4.90
N GLU A 221 3.63 -1.93 -5.20
CA GLU A 221 2.74 -2.60 -4.25
C GLU A 221 3.53 -3.32 -3.14
N LYS A 222 4.64 -4.01 -3.49
CA LYS A 222 5.55 -4.62 -2.49
C LYS A 222 6.19 -3.58 -1.58
N VAL A 223 6.68 -2.45 -2.13
CA VAL A 223 7.25 -1.34 -1.36
C VAL A 223 6.20 -0.72 -0.43
N THR A 224 4.96 -0.56 -0.90
CA THR A 224 3.84 -0.06 -0.08
C THR A 224 3.53 -1.00 1.09
N LEU A 225 3.49 -2.32 0.84
CA LEU A 225 3.29 -3.33 1.89
C LEU A 225 4.43 -3.34 2.91
N LEU A 226 5.68 -3.24 2.46
CA LEU A 226 6.86 -3.16 3.34
C LEU A 226 6.86 -1.87 4.18
N GLN A 227 6.42 -0.74 3.62
CA GLN A 227 6.24 0.50 4.38
C GLN A 227 5.14 0.36 5.45
N GLN A 228 4.02 -0.29 5.14
CA GLN A 228 2.96 -0.56 6.11
C GLN A 228 3.45 -1.48 7.24
N GLN A 229 4.19 -2.53 6.92
CA GLN A 229 4.81 -3.43 7.91
C GLN A 229 5.84 -2.70 8.80
N LEU A 230 6.68 -1.84 8.21
CA LEU A 230 7.62 -1.01 8.96
C LEU A 230 6.89 -0.05 9.92
N GLN A 231 5.77 0.54 9.47
CA GLN A 231 4.95 1.42 10.31
C GLN A 231 4.33 0.66 11.50
N GLN A 232 3.81 -0.54 11.27
CA GLN A 232 3.29 -1.41 12.34
C GLN A 232 4.38 -1.79 13.34
N LEU A 233 5.54 -2.26 12.86
CA LEU A 233 6.66 -2.65 13.71
C LEU A 233 7.19 -1.47 14.56
N ASN A 234 7.19 -0.25 14.01
CA ASN A 234 7.55 0.96 14.74
C ASN A 234 6.53 1.30 15.84
N GLN A 235 5.23 1.11 15.58
CA GLN A 235 4.17 1.31 16.58
C GLN A 235 4.24 0.27 17.70
N GLU A 236 4.52 -1.00 17.38
CA GLU A 236 4.75 -2.05 18.37
C GLU A 236 6.00 -1.77 19.21
N ASN A 237 7.12 -1.37 18.59
CA ASN A 237 8.35 -0.99 19.29
C ASN A 237 8.14 0.23 20.22
N GLN A 238 7.39 1.25 19.78
CA GLN A 238 7.01 2.36 20.66
C GLN A 238 6.20 1.87 21.86
N LYS A 239 5.19 1.02 21.63
CA LYS A 239 4.35 0.45 22.71
C LYS A 239 5.19 -0.38 23.70
N TYR A 240 6.14 -1.18 23.23
CA TYR A 240 7.07 -1.92 24.10
C TYR A 240 8.00 -0.99 24.90
N GLN A 241 8.43 0.15 24.33
CA GLN A 241 9.20 1.16 25.07
C GLN A 241 8.35 1.83 26.16
N GLU A 242 7.10 2.17 25.86
CA GLU A 242 6.15 2.73 26.84
C GLU A 242 5.85 1.74 27.99
N GLU A 243 5.60 0.47 27.67
CA GLU A 243 5.41 -0.61 28.65
C GLU A 243 6.66 -0.82 29.52
N PHE A 244 7.86 -0.80 28.93
CA PHE A 244 9.12 -0.96 29.66
C PHE A 244 9.42 0.24 30.59
N GLN A 245 9.12 1.48 30.16
CA GLN A 245 9.23 2.66 31.02
C GLN A 245 8.21 2.63 32.17
N LEU A 246 6.99 2.16 31.92
CA LEU A 246 6.00 1.94 32.98
C LEU A 246 6.46 0.88 33.98
N GLN A 247 7.07 -0.21 33.51
CA GLN A 247 7.65 -1.24 34.38
C GLN A 247 8.82 -0.68 35.22
N ILE A 248 9.75 0.08 34.61
CA ILE A 248 10.85 0.74 35.31
C ILE A 248 10.33 1.67 36.41
N SER A 249 9.39 2.57 36.10
CA SER A 249 8.84 3.51 37.09
C SER A 249 8.10 2.79 38.23
N THR A 250 7.43 1.68 37.93
CA THR A 250 6.78 0.81 38.92
C THR A 250 7.81 0.16 39.86
N SER A 251 8.87 -0.43 39.31
CA SER A 251 9.95 -1.04 40.10
C SER A 251 10.76 -0.01 40.89
N GLN A 252 10.98 1.20 40.35
CA GLN A 252 11.59 2.32 41.09
C GLN A 252 10.72 2.73 42.29
N LYS A 253 9.39 2.85 42.11
CA LYS A 253 8.45 3.15 43.20
C LYS A 253 8.44 2.05 44.25
N GLN A 254 8.46 0.78 43.84
CA GLN A 254 8.57 -0.37 44.76
C GLN A 254 9.87 -0.32 45.57
N ASN A 255 11.02 -0.08 44.93
CA ASN A 255 12.31 0.05 45.61
C ASN A 255 12.34 1.24 46.59
N TYR A 256 11.69 2.36 46.26
CA TYR A 256 11.59 3.52 47.14
C TYR A 256 10.75 3.24 48.40
N GLU A 257 9.59 2.59 48.26
CA GLU A 257 8.79 2.18 49.43
C GLU A 257 9.47 1.06 50.25
N LEU A 258 10.17 0.13 49.59
CA LEU A 258 11.00 -0.87 50.27
C LEU A 258 12.15 -0.22 51.05
N SER A 259 12.78 0.82 50.50
CA SER A 259 13.82 1.60 51.19
C SER A 259 13.27 2.32 52.42
N LYS A 260 12.08 2.92 52.34
CA LYS A 260 11.40 3.51 53.51
C LYS A 260 11.01 2.47 54.56
N ALA A 261 10.58 1.28 54.13
CA ALA A 261 10.27 0.19 55.04
C ALA A 261 11.54 -0.29 55.76
N LYS A 262 12.66 -0.43 55.03
CA LYS A 262 13.99 -0.73 55.57
C LYS A 262 14.46 0.32 56.57
N GLU A 263 14.39 1.61 56.23
CA GLU A 263 14.77 2.73 57.11
C GLU A 263 13.97 2.72 58.42
N LYS A 264 12.65 2.50 58.35
CA LYS A 264 11.79 2.35 59.53
C LYS A 264 12.17 1.14 60.38
N LEU A 265 12.51 0.01 59.76
CA LEU A 265 12.95 -1.20 60.45
C LEU A 265 14.35 -1.02 61.08
N GLU A 266 15.28 -0.33 60.42
CA GLU A 266 16.59 0.00 60.98
C GLU A 266 16.48 0.97 62.16
N LEU A 267 15.57 1.96 62.10
CA LEU A 267 15.27 2.84 63.23
C LEU A 267 14.59 2.11 64.39
N ALA A 268 13.69 1.16 64.11
CA ALA A 268 13.07 0.32 65.13
C ALA A 268 14.08 -0.64 65.78
N LEU A 269 14.90 -1.31 64.98
CA LEU A 269 15.99 -2.17 65.44
C LEU A 269 16.98 -1.38 66.30
N LYS A 270 17.36 -0.17 65.89
CA LYS A 270 18.23 0.72 66.68
C LYS A 270 17.65 0.98 68.08
N LYS A 271 16.34 1.29 68.17
CA LYS A 271 15.65 1.49 69.46
C LYS A 271 15.59 0.23 70.31
N GLU A 272 15.35 -0.95 69.71
CA GLU A 272 15.39 -2.21 70.46
C GLU A 272 16.81 -2.60 70.88
N THR A 273 17.86 -2.28 70.10
CA THR A 273 19.25 -2.45 70.54
C THR A 273 19.62 -1.47 71.65
N GLU A 274 19.17 -0.21 71.60
CA GLU A 274 19.38 0.77 72.68
C GLU A 274 18.69 0.32 73.98
N LYS A 275 17.48 -0.23 73.89
CA LYS A 275 16.81 -0.89 75.03
C LYS A 275 17.57 -2.11 75.51
N ALA A 276 18.03 -2.98 74.61
CA ALA A 276 18.77 -4.20 74.96
C ALA A 276 20.07 -3.86 75.70
N THR A 277 20.85 -2.89 75.21
CA THR A 277 22.04 -2.38 75.90
C THR A 277 21.70 -1.74 77.25
N SER A 278 20.57 -1.02 77.36
CA SER A 278 20.11 -0.47 78.64
C SER A 278 19.77 -1.58 79.66
N LEU A 279 19.05 -2.62 79.22
CA LEU A 279 18.72 -3.80 80.02
C LEU A 279 19.97 -4.63 80.37
N GLU A 280 20.93 -4.74 79.46
CA GLU A 280 22.22 -5.40 79.70
C GLU A 280 23.05 -4.65 80.73
N ASN A 281 23.14 -3.31 80.64
CA ASN A 281 23.78 -2.47 81.65
C ASN A 281 23.08 -2.61 83.02
N GLN A 282 21.73 -2.66 83.06
CA GLN A 282 20.98 -2.93 84.29
C GLN A 282 21.25 -4.32 84.84
N LEU A 283 21.34 -5.35 83.99
CA LEU A 283 21.70 -6.71 84.41
C LEU A 283 23.15 -6.82 84.92
N GLN A 284 24.09 -6.10 84.31
CA GLN A 284 25.46 -5.98 84.81
C GLN A 284 25.50 -5.29 86.18
N GLN A 285 24.79 -4.17 86.34
CA GLN A 285 24.65 -3.47 87.64
C GLN A 285 24.04 -4.40 88.70
N ILE A 286 22.90 -5.05 88.43
CA ILE A 286 22.24 -5.98 89.36
C ILE A 286 23.15 -7.18 89.67
N THR A 287 23.96 -7.65 88.71
CA THR A 287 24.93 -8.73 88.94
C THR A 287 26.08 -8.26 89.84
N GLN A 288 26.55 -7.02 89.68
CA GLN A 288 27.58 -6.41 90.53
C GLN A 288 27.06 -6.15 91.95
N GLU A 289 25.85 -5.59 92.09
CA GLU A 289 25.17 -5.38 93.38
C GLU A 289 24.92 -6.72 94.10
N LYS A 290 24.50 -7.76 93.36
CA LYS A 290 24.37 -9.12 93.88
C LYS A 290 25.71 -9.67 94.35
N GLN A 291 26.78 -9.51 93.56
CA GLN A 291 28.12 -9.97 93.92
C GLN A 291 28.63 -9.27 95.19
N GLN A 292 28.51 -7.95 95.28
CA GLN A 292 28.86 -7.17 96.48
C GLN A 292 28.01 -7.57 97.70
N THR A 293 26.72 -7.85 97.50
CA THR A 293 25.83 -8.34 98.56
C THR A 293 26.23 -9.75 99.02
N GLN A 294 26.61 -10.63 98.09
CA GLN A 294 27.07 -11.98 98.39
C GLN A 294 28.44 -11.97 99.11
N GLU A 295 29.35 -11.08 98.73
CA GLU A 295 30.63 -10.85 99.43
C GLU A 295 30.40 -10.30 100.85
N SER A 296 29.51 -9.31 101.00
CA SER A 296 29.11 -8.76 102.30
C SER A 296 28.48 -9.81 103.22
N LEU A 297 27.58 -10.65 102.68
CA LEU A 297 26.98 -11.77 103.40
C LEU A 297 28.02 -12.86 103.73
N GLN A 298 29.01 -13.11 102.87
CA GLN A 298 30.08 -14.05 103.16
C GLN A 298 30.94 -13.56 104.33
N VAL A 299 31.30 -12.27 104.37
CA VAL A 299 32.02 -11.68 105.52
C VAL A 299 31.20 -11.81 106.81
N GLN A 300 29.89 -11.57 106.77
CA GLN A 300 29.01 -11.79 107.93
C GLN A 300 28.94 -13.26 108.36
N ILE A 301 28.91 -14.20 107.40
CA ILE A 301 28.96 -15.64 107.67
C ILE A 301 30.30 -16.03 108.30
N ASP A 302 31.42 -15.51 107.81
CA ASP A 302 32.76 -15.81 108.32
C ASP A 302 32.95 -15.26 109.74
N ASP A 303 32.49 -14.05 110.03
CA ASP A 303 32.48 -13.48 111.40
C ASP A 303 31.56 -14.28 112.35
N LEU A 304 30.38 -14.70 111.90
CA LEU A 304 29.48 -15.56 112.70
C LEU A 304 30.04 -16.98 112.91
N GLN A 305 30.76 -17.54 111.94
CA GLN A 305 31.46 -18.81 112.11
C GLN A 305 32.62 -18.69 113.11
N LYS A 306 33.40 -17.61 113.02
CA LYS A 306 34.46 -17.28 113.97
C LYS A 306 33.92 -17.11 115.39
N GLN A 307 32.84 -16.34 115.56
CA GLN A 307 32.16 -16.15 116.84
C GLN A 307 31.65 -17.48 117.42
N ASN A 308 31.07 -18.36 116.59
CA ASN A 308 30.71 -19.71 117.01
C ASN A 308 31.94 -20.56 117.39
N SER A 309 33.08 -20.39 116.71
CA SER A 309 34.34 -21.07 117.07
C SER A 309 34.86 -20.63 118.44
N ASP A 310 34.73 -19.35 118.76
CA ASP A 310 35.23 -18.78 120.01
C ASP A 310 34.30 -19.14 121.19
N LEU A 311 32.97 -19.11 120.98
CA LEU A 311 31.98 -19.66 121.91
C LEU A 311 32.14 -21.17 122.13
N ALA A 312 32.56 -21.94 121.11
CA ALA A 312 32.83 -23.37 121.27
C ALA A 312 34.05 -23.64 122.17
N LYS A 313 35.12 -22.84 122.07
CA LYS A 313 36.29 -22.92 122.97
C LYS A 313 35.94 -22.53 124.40
N GLU A 314 35.10 -21.50 124.56
CA GLU A 314 34.60 -21.08 125.87
C GLU A 314 33.76 -22.18 126.53
N ARG A 315 32.89 -22.85 125.74
CA ARG A 315 32.15 -24.04 126.19
C ARG A 315 33.06 -25.21 126.54
N GLU A 316 34.11 -25.49 125.76
CA GLU A 316 35.08 -26.56 126.03
C GLU A 316 35.80 -26.33 127.39
N GLY A 317 36.15 -25.08 127.70
CA GLY A 317 36.68 -24.69 129.01
C GLY A 317 35.69 -24.91 130.16
N ILE A 318 34.40 -24.61 129.95
CA ILE A 318 33.33 -24.85 130.94
C ILE A 318 33.09 -26.35 131.16
N GLU A 319 33.07 -27.16 130.10
CA GLU A 319 32.90 -28.61 130.22
C GLU A 319 34.09 -29.29 130.92
N ALA A 320 35.31 -28.76 130.76
CA ALA A 320 36.47 -29.19 131.53
C ALA A 320 36.32 -28.89 133.04
N ALA A 321 35.89 -27.67 133.41
CA ALA A 321 35.66 -27.29 134.81
C ALA A 321 34.54 -28.12 135.47
N LEU A 322 33.45 -28.38 134.76
CA LEU A 322 32.33 -29.21 135.25
C LEU A 322 32.76 -30.66 135.52
N LYS A 323 33.76 -31.16 134.78
CA LYS A 323 34.34 -32.49 134.99
C LYS A 323 35.16 -32.54 136.29
N GLU A 324 35.92 -31.49 136.60
CA GLU A 324 36.70 -31.41 137.84
C GLU A 324 35.80 -31.38 139.09
N GLU A 325 34.72 -30.58 139.08
CA GLU A 325 33.73 -30.58 140.18
C GLU A 325 33.03 -31.95 140.34
N THR A 326 32.67 -32.62 139.24
CA THR A 326 31.97 -33.91 139.33
C THR A 326 32.87 -35.05 139.86
N GLU A 327 34.18 -35.00 139.62
CA GLU A 327 35.14 -35.92 140.25
C GLU A 327 35.28 -35.66 141.77
N GLN A 328 35.24 -34.39 142.22
CA GLN A 328 35.22 -34.07 143.66
C GLN A 328 33.93 -34.56 144.36
N VAL A 329 32.76 -34.39 143.73
CA VAL A 329 31.47 -34.88 144.25
C VAL A 329 31.44 -36.42 144.35
N ALA A 330 32.10 -37.12 143.43
CA ALA A 330 32.23 -38.58 143.49
C ALA A 330 33.06 -39.05 144.70
N LEU A 331 34.15 -38.35 145.04
CA LEU A 331 34.98 -38.66 146.20
C LEU A 331 34.23 -38.50 147.52
N LEU A 332 33.48 -37.40 147.68
CA LEU A 332 32.67 -37.12 148.86
C LEU A 332 31.55 -38.17 149.08
N LYS A 333 30.88 -38.61 148.00
CA LYS A 333 29.89 -39.70 148.08
C LYS A 333 30.49 -41.01 148.62
N LYS A 334 31.72 -41.35 148.22
CA LYS A 334 32.41 -42.57 148.66
C LYS A 334 32.71 -42.55 150.16
N GLN A 335 33.13 -41.40 150.69
CA GLN A 335 33.38 -41.23 152.13
C GLN A 335 32.09 -41.33 152.96
N LEU A 336 31.00 -40.69 152.51
CA LEU A 336 29.70 -40.75 153.18
C LEU A 336 29.14 -42.19 153.27
N GLN A 337 29.36 -42.99 152.22
CA GLN A 337 28.86 -44.37 152.15
C GLN A 337 29.56 -45.32 153.14
N GLN A 338 30.85 -45.11 153.46
CA GLN A 338 31.55 -45.93 154.46
C GLN A 338 31.03 -45.65 155.89
N SER A 339 30.88 -44.38 156.27
CA SER A 339 30.43 -43.97 157.61
C SER A 339 29.07 -44.58 158.00
N ASN A 340 28.10 -44.60 157.07
CA ASN A 340 26.79 -45.19 157.32
C ASN A 340 26.83 -46.72 157.56
N GLN A 341 27.76 -47.46 156.94
CA GLN A 341 27.88 -48.91 157.14
C GLN A 341 28.49 -49.31 158.49
N GLU A 342 29.28 -48.42 159.11
CA GLU A 342 29.82 -48.66 160.45
C GLU A 342 28.75 -48.37 161.52
N ASN A 343 27.97 -47.30 161.34
CA ASN A 343 26.91 -46.89 162.27
C ASN A 343 25.78 -47.94 162.37
N GLN A 344 25.38 -48.54 161.24
CA GLN A 344 24.33 -49.58 161.22
C GLN A 344 24.73 -50.84 162.03
N LYS A 345 26.00 -51.26 161.95
CA LYS A 345 26.53 -52.42 162.70
C LYS A 345 26.67 -52.19 164.20
N ALA A 346 26.65 -50.92 164.65
CA ALA A 346 26.65 -50.60 166.07
C ALA A 346 25.26 -50.76 166.70
N GLN A 347 24.19 -50.50 165.95
CA GLN A 347 22.81 -50.57 166.47
C GLN A 347 22.35 -52.02 166.70
N GLU A 348 22.61 -52.93 165.76
CA GLU A 348 22.19 -54.34 165.84
C GLU A 348 22.74 -55.05 167.10
N ARG A 349 24.01 -54.78 167.45
CA ARG A 349 24.67 -55.35 168.64
C ARG A 349 24.10 -54.88 169.98
N LEU A 350 23.50 -53.70 170.01
CA LEU A 350 23.02 -53.08 171.25
C LEU A 350 21.66 -53.62 171.69
N GLN A 351 20.88 -54.14 170.74
CA GLN A 351 19.52 -54.64 170.97
C GLN A 351 19.50 -56.10 171.44
N GLU A 352 20.47 -56.93 170.99
CA GLU A 352 20.65 -58.32 171.42
C GLU A 352 21.06 -58.44 172.91
N GLN A 353 21.81 -57.47 173.44
CA GLN A 353 22.25 -57.47 174.84
C GLN A 353 21.11 -57.18 175.84
N ILE A 354 20.09 -56.41 175.43
CA ILE A 354 18.96 -56.03 176.31
C ILE A 354 18.03 -57.23 176.58
N THR A 355 17.93 -58.18 175.66
CA THR A 355 17.03 -59.34 175.80
C THR A 355 17.53 -60.37 176.82
N ASN A 356 18.86 -60.56 176.93
CA ASN A 356 19.43 -61.62 177.77
C ASN A 356 19.49 -61.27 179.27
N LEU A 357 19.62 -59.99 179.64
CA LEU A 357 19.79 -59.57 181.05
C LEU A 357 18.51 -59.58 181.90
N SER A 358 17.34 -59.88 181.32
CA SER A 358 16.06 -59.91 182.06
C SER A 358 15.59 -61.32 182.47
N GLN A 359 16.23 -62.40 182.00
CA GLN A 359 15.73 -63.77 182.17
C GLN A 359 16.53 -64.61 183.19
N GLU A 360 17.64 -64.10 183.74
CA GLU A 360 18.45 -64.80 184.76
C GLU A 360 18.04 -64.53 186.22
N THR A 361 17.16 -63.55 186.49
CA THR A 361 16.75 -63.20 187.86
C THR A 361 15.54 -63.96 188.40
N GLU A 362 14.90 -64.83 187.60
CA GLU A 362 13.74 -65.63 188.02
C GLU A 362 14.11 -67.06 188.49
N LYS A 363 15.32 -67.55 188.20
CA LYS A 363 15.73 -68.96 188.40
C LYS A 363 17.12 -69.17 189.01
N VAL A 364 17.54 -68.26 189.88
CA VAL A 364 18.21 -68.67 191.13
C VAL A 364 17.19 -68.40 192.23
N GLU A 365 16.17 -69.25 192.31
CA GLU A 365 16.18 -70.44 193.18
C GLU A 365 16.41 -70.04 194.65
N VAL A 366 15.43 -70.21 195.54
CA VAL A 366 14.90 -71.50 196.02
C VAL A 366 16.01 -72.33 196.68
N THR A 367 15.72 -72.88 197.86
CA THR A 367 16.63 -73.74 198.66
C THR A 367 17.67 -73.03 199.54
N LEU A 368 17.37 -71.81 200.02
CA LEU A 368 17.89 -71.30 201.30
C LEU A 368 16.93 -70.25 201.92
N LYS A 369 15.73 -70.58 202.43
CA LYS A 369 15.13 -71.83 202.92
C LYS A 369 15.91 -72.48 204.08
N GLN A 370 15.38 -72.29 205.29
CA GLN A 370 15.89 -72.81 206.58
C GLN A 370 17.15 -72.10 207.10
N GLU A 371 17.23 -71.99 208.42
CA GLU A 371 18.39 -71.65 209.26
C GLU A 371 19.02 -70.24 209.15
N THR A 372 18.26 -69.21 208.77
CA THR A 372 18.45 -67.85 209.35
C THR A 372 17.16 -67.00 209.37
N GLU A 373 15.99 -67.53 209.72
CA GLU A 373 15.67 -68.10 211.05
C GLU A 373 16.30 -67.39 212.28
N LYS A 374 16.89 -66.19 212.09
CA LYS A 374 17.28 -65.20 213.12
C LYS A 374 17.11 -63.74 212.70
N VAL A 375 16.92 -63.44 211.40
CA VAL A 375 16.15 -62.24 210.98
C VAL A 375 14.64 -62.55 211.02
N ASP A 376 14.30 -63.83 210.93
CA ASP A 376 13.01 -64.44 211.35
C ASP A 376 12.77 -64.37 212.88
N SER A 377 13.44 -63.45 213.59
CA SER A 377 13.13 -63.01 214.96
C SER A 377 13.17 -61.49 215.15
N LEU A 378 13.43 -60.72 214.07
CA LEU A 378 13.58 -59.26 214.00
C LEU A 378 13.41 -58.81 212.51
N GLU A 379 12.32 -59.09 211.80
CA GLU A 379 10.98 -58.59 212.11
C GLU A 379 9.88 -59.64 211.83
N LYS A 380 9.99 -60.78 212.53
CA LYS A 380 8.81 -61.52 213.05
C LYS A 380 8.15 -60.73 214.20
N GLU A 381 8.00 -59.44 213.91
CA GLU A 381 7.82 -58.27 214.77
C GLU A 381 7.28 -57.09 213.93
N LEU A 382 7.46 -57.11 212.59
CA LEU A 382 6.65 -56.36 211.60
C LEU A 382 5.71 -57.28 210.83
N ARG A 383 6.07 -58.55 210.61
CA ARG A 383 5.04 -59.61 210.49
C ARG A 383 4.39 -59.95 211.84
N GLN A 384 4.83 -59.29 212.92
CA GLN A 384 4.15 -59.15 214.22
C GLN A 384 3.84 -57.68 214.65
N LEU A 385 3.83 -56.77 213.66
CA LEU A 385 2.92 -55.61 213.56
C LEU A 385 1.77 -55.94 212.55
N THR A 386 2.03 -56.99 211.77
CA THR A 386 1.20 -58.19 211.59
C THR A 386 0.02 -58.11 210.64
N GLN A 387 -0.37 -59.31 210.26
CA GLN A 387 -1.75 -59.74 210.18
C GLN A 387 -2.16 -60.45 211.51
N GLU A 388 -2.47 -59.94 212.72
CA GLU A 388 -2.78 -58.70 213.52
C GLU A 388 -3.07 -57.30 212.93
N THR A 389 -3.12 -57.12 211.62
CA THR A 389 -4.23 -56.37 210.98
C THR A 389 -5.12 -57.25 210.09
N GLN A 390 -4.82 -58.56 210.09
CA GLN A 390 -5.71 -59.71 209.82
C GLN A 390 -5.65 -60.79 210.96
N LYS A 391 -5.24 -60.39 212.17
CA LYS A 391 -5.83 -60.78 213.47
C LYS A 391 -6.26 -59.55 214.32
N ALA A 392 -6.27 -58.37 213.67
CA ALA A 392 -7.06 -57.20 213.99
C ALA A 392 -7.42 -56.48 212.65
N GLU A 393 -8.09 -57.10 211.67
CA GLU A 393 -9.14 -58.16 211.70
C GLU A 393 -10.22 -57.89 212.74
N LYS A 394 -10.96 -58.92 213.16
CA LYS A 394 -11.94 -58.95 214.26
C LYS A 394 -11.35 -58.73 215.67
N ALA A 395 -10.42 -57.77 215.74
CA ALA A 395 -9.86 -57.08 216.90
C ALA A 395 -9.46 -55.61 216.58
N ARG A 396 -9.51 -55.14 215.32
CA ARG A 396 -9.63 -53.72 214.93
C ARG A 396 -10.98 -53.45 214.27
N GLU A 397 -11.60 -54.48 213.68
CA GLU A 397 -13.03 -54.59 213.36
C GLU A 397 -13.87 -54.96 214.60
N GLU A 398 -13.32 -55.68 215.59
CA GLU A 398 -14.04 -56.08 216.82
C GLU A 398 -13.45 -55.48 218.11
N ALA A 399 -12.19 -55.03 218.12
CA ALA A 399 -11.63 -54.14 219.12
C ALA A 399 -11.33 -52.72 218.60
N ASN A 400 -11.91 -52.31 217.46
CA ASN A 400 -12.71 -51.06 217.42
C ASN A 400 -14.23 -51.35 217.41
N LYS A 401 -14.67 -52.49 217.94
CA LYS A 401 -15.94 -52.60 218.68
C LYS A 401 -15.72 -52.73 220.21
N GLN A 402 -14.46 -52.87 220.65
CA GLN A 402 -14.00 -53.06 222.05
C GLN A 402 -12.82 -52.16 222.53
N ILE A 403 -12.16 -51.36 221.66
CA ILE A 403 -11.82 -49.94 221.94
C ILE A 403 -13.01 -49.03 221.56
N ALA A 404 -13.99 -49.55 220.80
CA ALA A 404 -15.38 -49.17 221.11
C ALA A 404 -15.82 -49.91 222.39
N SER A 405 -17.09 -49.84 222.82
CA SER A 405 -17.51 -50.14 224.21
C SER A 405 -16.84 -49.26 225.27
N LEU A 406 -15.51 -49.27 225.37
CA LEU A 406 -14.69 -48.54 226.34
C LEU A 406 -13.37 -48.21 225.61
N GLN A 407 -13.32 -47.25 224.69
CA GLN A 407 -13.79 -45.87 224.80
C GLN A 407 -15.06 -45.49 223.98
N LYS A 408 -15.92 -46.44 223.54
CA LYS A 408 -17.37 -46.13 223.35
C LYS A 408 -18.13 -45.98 224.69
N GLN A 409 -17.44 -45.44 225.68
CA GLN A 409 -17.98 -44.81 226.89
C GLN A 409 -17.02 -43.69 227.40
N ILE A 410 -16.21 -43.12 226.47
CA ILE A 410 -15.47 -41.84 226.55
C ILE A 410 -15.20 -41.32 225.10
N GLU A 411 -16.01 -40.55 224.36
CA GLU A 411 -17.24 -39.77 224.63
C GLU A 411 -18.40 -40.27 223.71
N GLU A 412 -19.63 -39.76 223.64
CA GLU A 412 -20.34 -38.56 224.16
C GLU A 412 -21.87 -38.91 224.18
N LEU A 413 -22.76 -38.68 225.16
CA LEU A 413 -22.74 -38.57 226.65
C LEU A 413 -21.35 -38.59 227.31
N LYS A 414 -21.01 -39.73 227.89
CA LYS A 414 -19.71 -40.38 227.68
C LYS A 414 -19.84 -41.53 226.65
N GLN A 415 -21.05 -42.01 226.31
CA GLN A 415 -21.42 -42.44 224.94
C GLN A 415 -22.93 -42.54 224.76
N GLU A 416 -23.44 -41.88 223.73
CA GLU A 416 -24.82 -41.94 223.22
C GLU A 416 -24.90 -41.67 221.70
N LYS A 417 -24.07 -40.77 221.17
CA LYS A 417 -24.21 -40.07 219.86
C LYS A 417 -24.66 -40.90 218.63
N ALA A 418 -24.14 -42.13 218.49
CA ALA A 418 -24.62 -43.19 217.58
C ALA A 418 -25.11 -42.74 216.17
N THR A 419 -26.11 -43.44 215.62
CA THR A 419 -27.21 -42.92 214.77
C THR A 419 -26.90 -41.98 213.59
N LEU A 420 -25.70 -42.03 213.00
CA LEU A 420 -25.34 -41.31 211.76
C LEU A 420 -25.02 -42.23 210.55
N LEU A 421 -25.38 -43.52 210.66
CA LEU A 421 -25.51 -44.54 209.60
C LEU A 421 -24.21 -44.97 208.88
N GLU A 422 -24.02 -46.19 208.34
CA GLU A 422 -24.91 -47.32 207.97
C GLU A 422 -25.53 -47.23 206.55
N GLN A 423 -24.69 -47.47 205.53
CA GLN A 423 -25.12 -47.78 204.15
C GLN A 423 -24.26 -48.93 203.55
N GLN A 424 -24.97 -50.00 203.18
CA GLN A 424 -24.62 -51.26 202.50
C GLN A 424 -23.30 -51.32 201.68
N GLN A 425 -22.57 -52.44 201.56
CA GLN A 425 -22.84 -53.86 201.88
C GLN A 425 -24.24 -54.39 201.48
N ALA A 426 -24.45 -54.64 200.19
CA ALA A 426 -25.65 -55.31 199.68
C ALA A 426 -25.32 -56.61 198.93
N LYS A 427 -24.21 -57.29 199.30
CA LYS A 427 -23.60 -58.41 198.55
C LYS A 427 -22.98 -57.89 197.22
N ASP A 428 -21.88 -58.40 196.67
CA ASP A 428 -21.55 -59.79 196.30
C ASP A 428 -22.63 -60.47 195.43
N GLU A 429 -22.23 -61.46 194.64
CA GLU A 429 -23.16 -62.48 194.12
C GLU A 429 -24.32 -62.02 193.19
N TRP A 430 -24.17 -60.88 192.50
CA TRP A 430 -24.28 -60.92 191.02
C TRP A 430 -22.93 -61.26 190.35
N GLN A 431 -22.01 -61.80 191.15
CA GLN A 431 -20.86 -62.55 190.66
C GLN A 431 -21.26 -63.59 189.59
N LYS A 432 -20.37 -63.62 188.60
CA LYS A 432 -19.66 -64.79 188.04
C LYS A 432 -20.12 -65.34 186.72
N GLN A 433 -21.43 -65.41 186.48
CA GLN A 433 -21.92 -66.59 185.77
C GLN A 433 -23.02 -66.28 184.77
N VAL A 434 -24.20 -65.88 185.24
CA VAL A 434 -25.45 -65.92 184.49
C VAL A 434 -26.10 -64.54 184.61
N GLY A 435 -26.08 -63.71 183.57
CA GLY A 435 -25.63 -64.02 182.21
C GLY A 435 -24.11 -64.02 181.96
N GLN A 436 -23.51 -64.82 181.06
CA GLN A 436 -23.95 -65.89 180.14
C GLN A 436 -25.18 -65.64 179.25
N LEU A 437 -25.78 -64.44 179.34
CA LEU A 437 -27.00 -63.98 178.68
C LEU A 437 -26.77 -62.64 177.96
N GLN A 438 -25.60 -62.02 178.13
CA GLN A 438 -25.06 -61.13 177.07
C GLN A 438 -24.58 -61.95 175.84
N LYS A 439 -24.64 -63.28 175.94
CA LYS A 439 -24.60 -64.26 174.84
C LYS A 439 -25.82 -64.16 173.89
N GLU A 440 -26.72 -63.20 174.14
CA GLU A 440 -28.01 -62.97 173.48
C GLU A 440 -28.03 -61.64 172.67
N ILE A 441 -26.96 -60.84 172.72
CA ILE A 441 -26.68 -59.77 171.72
C ILE A 441 -25.98 -60.38 170.47
N ALA A 442 -25.79 -61.71 170.45
CA ALA A 442 -25.74 -62.47 169.22
C ALA A 442 -27.14 -62.49 168.57
N SER A 443 -27.37 -61.62 167.57
CA SER A 443 -28.51 -61.71 166.63
C SER A 443 -28.43 -60.63 165.54
N LEU A 444 -28.48 -59.36 165.92
CA LEU A 444 -28.88 -58.22 165.06
C LEU A 444 -27.79 -57.63 164.13
N LYS A 445 -26.84 -58.44 163.63
CA LYS A 445 -26.00 -58.01 162.50
C LYS A 445 -25.67 -59.09 161.47
N GLN A 446 -26.28 -60.27 161.61
CA GLN A 446 -26.49 -61.23 160.52
C GLN A 446 -27.61 -60.75 159.59
N GLU A 447 -27.66 -59.44 159.32
CA GLU A 447 -28.76 -58.73 158.64
C GLU A 447 -28.28 -57.51 157.81
N LYS A 448 -26.95 -57.27 157.71
CA LYS A 448 -26.35 -56.63 156.50
C LYS A 448 -25.91 -57.70 155.48
N GLU A 449 -26.72 -58.75 155.45
CA GLU A 449 -26.73 -59.87 154.51
C GLU A 449 -26.69 -59.44 153.03
N ARG A 450 -26.20 -60.36 152.19
CA ARG A 450 -26.79 -60.90 150.94
C ARG A 450 -27.30 -59.96 149.82
N VAL A 451 -27.50 -58.68 150.05
CA VAL A 451 -28.10 -57.72 149.09
C VAL A 451 -27.14 -57.40 147.94
N GLU A 452 -25.85 -57.19 148.24
CA GLU A 452 -24.85 -56.75 147.27
C GLU A 452 -24.33 -57.89 146.37
N SER A 453 -24.77 -59.14 146.58
CA SER A 453 -24.32 -60.33 145.84
C SER A 453 -25.43 -61.07 145.07
N ALA A 454 -26.63 -60.49 144.93
CA ALA A 454 -27.79 -61.18 144.36
C ALA A 454 -28.68 -60.35 143.41
N LEU A 455 -28.47 -59.04 143.23
CA LEU A 455 -29.51 -58.16 142.66
C LEU A 455 -29.02 -57.13 141.62
N LYS A 456 -28.30 -57.57 140.57
CA LYS A 456 -28.23 -56.78 139.31
C LYS A 456 -27.83 -57.49 138.00
N GLN A 457 -27.47 -58.78 138.03
CA GLN A 457 -27.17 -59.55 136.80
C GLN A 457 -28.33 -60.42 136.28
N GLU A 458 -29.46 -60.50 137.00
CA GLU A 458 -30.66 -61.26 136.58
C GLU A 458 -31.96 -60.42 136.53
N THR A 459 -31.86 -59.08 136.48
CA THR A 459 -33.01 -58.18 136.30
C THR A 459 -32.93 -57.42 134.98
N GLU A 460 -33.02 -58.16 133.85
CA GLU A 460 -33.57 -57.71 132.56
C GLU A 460 -33.59 -58.79 131.45
N LYS A 461 -33.39 -60.07 131.78
CA LYS A 461 -33.99 -61.19 131.01
C LYS A 461 -35.51 -61.27 131.27
N ALA A 462 -36.21 -60.16 131.08
CA ALA A 462 -37.59 -59.97 131.54
C ALA A 462 -38.50 -59.25 130.52
N GLU A 463 -38.02 -58.93 129.33
CA GLU A 463 -38.85 -58.38 128.25
C GLU A 463 -38.50 -58.95 126.85
N ASP A 464 -37.97 -60.17 126.82
CA ASP A 464 -37.81 -60.93 125.58
C ASP A 464 -39.14 -61.61 125.18
N LEU A 465 -39.61 -61.30 123.97
CA LEU A 465 -40.59 -62.05 123.17
C LEU A 465 -41.73 -62.80 123.90
N GLN A 466 -42.82 -62.10 124.28
CA GLN A 466 -44.20 -62.48 123.88
C GLN A 466 -45.33 -61.56 124.42
N LYS A 467 -45.79 -60.62 123.57
CA LYS A 467 -47.20 -60.17 123.33
C LYS A 467 -47.17 -58.85 122.56
N GLN A 468 -47.93 -58.58 121.50
CA GLN A 468 -48.71 -59.39 120.54
C GLN A 468 -48.52 -58.68 119.18
N LEU A 469 -48.07 -59.35 118.11
CA LEU A 469 -48.90 -60.11 117.18
C LEU A 469 -50.03 -59.29 116.51
N LYS A 470 -49.78 -58.85 115.25
CA LYS A 470 -50.63 -58.04 114.35
C LYS A 470 -50.79 -56.57 114.82
N GLN A 471 -50.64 -55.55 113.96
CA GLN A 471 -51.09 -55.49 112.56
C GLN A 471 -50.11 -54.80 111.58
N LEU A 472 -50.20 -55.23 110.32
CA LEU A 472 -50.15 -54.45 109.06
C LEU A 472 -49.01 -53.45 108.78
N VAL A 473 -48.38 -53.67 107.62
CA VAL A 473 -48.02 -52.65 106.60
C VAL A 473 -46.93 -51.63 106.94
N GLN A 474 -45.77 -51.84 106.31
CA GLN A 474 -44.92 -50.80 105.70
C GLN A 474 -44.47 -51.41 104.34
N GLU A 475 -44.80 -50.86 103.17
CA GLU A 475 -44.55 -49.51 102.64
C GLU A 475 -43.05 -49.20 102.52
N ASN A 476 -42.47 -49.30 101.31
CA ASN A 476 -42.65 -48.48 100.11
C ASN A 476 -41.90 -47.13 100.18
N SER A 477 -40.61 -47.21 99.90
CA SER A 477 -40.06 -46.78 98.60
C SER A 477 -40.62 -45.51 97.93
N LEU A 478 -39.69 -44.60 97.63
CA LEU A 478 -39.61 -43.66 96.47
C LEU A 478 -39.87 -42.15 96.68
N LYS A 479 -38.93 -41.40 96.07
CA LYS A 479 -39.01 -40.05 95.46
C LYS A 479 -38.98 -38.84 96.40
N GLU A 480 -38.07 -37.88 96.23
CA GLU A 480 -37.62 -37.08 95.06
C GLU A 480 -38.55 -35.89 94.72
N ALA A 481 -37.93 -34.72 94.50
CA ALA A 481 -38.54 -33.46 94.05
C ALA A 481 -39.60 -32.84 95.01
N GLU A 482 -39.77 -31.52 95.12
CA GLU A 482 -39.04 -30.37 94.55
C GLU A 482 -39.22 -29.15 95.47
N LYS A 483 -38.57 -28.01 95.19
CA LYS A 483 -38.67 -26.80 96.04
C LYS A 483 -38.78 -25.51 95.22
N THR A 484 -40.00 -24.97 95.13
CA THR A 484 -40.35 -23.66 94.56
C THR A 484 -40.11 -22.53 95.59
N THR A 485 -39.91 -21.26 95.21
CA THR A 485 -41.01 -20.36 94.78
C THR A 485 -40.46 -19.01 94.28
N GLN A 486 -40.76 -18.67 93.01
CA GLN A 486 -41.27 -17.38 92.43
C GLN A 486 -40.59 -16.03 92.82
N ILE A 487 -40.48 -14.94 92.05
CA ILE A 487 -40.71 -14.42 90.67
C ILE A 487 -40.85 -12.87 90.87
N VAL A 488 -40.40 -12.03 89.92
CA VAL A 488 -41.11 -10.82 89.39
C VAL A 488 -40.24 -10.14 88.31
N THR A 489 -40.89 -9.60 87.27
CA THR A 489 -40.37 -8.90 86.06
C THR A 489 -40.38 -7.34 86.25
N PRO A 490 -40.14 -6.42 85.27
CA PRO A 490 -39.82 -6.51 83.82
C PRO A 490 -38.72 -5.52 83.27
N GLN A 491 -38.62 -5.42 81.93
CA GLN A 491 -38.32 -4.22 81.10
C GLN A 491 -36.93 -3.54 81.02
N GLN A 492 -36.28 -3.80 79.86
CA GLN A 492 -35.83 -2.79 78.85
C GLN A 492 -34.68 -1.79 79.24
N PRO A 493 -34.32 -0.77 78.42
CA PRO A 493 -32.99 -0.73 77.79
C PRO A 493 -32.07 0.43 78.24
N THR A 494 -30.82 0.47 77.74
CA THR A 494 -30.27 1.65 77.04
C THR A 494 -28.88 1.38 76.43
N HIS A 495 -28.63 1.93 75.23
CA HIS A 495 -27.29 2.13 74.67
C HIS A 495 -27.05 3.65 74.51
N PRO A 496 -25.85 4.16 74.82
CA PRO A 496 -25.43 5.54 74.52
C PRO A 496 -24.68 5.63 73.18
N PRO A 497 -24.31 6.83 72.68
CA PRO A 497 -25.08 8.09 72.70
C PRO A 497 -25.07 8.84 71.33
N LYS A 498 -25.88 9.91 71.26
CA LYS A 498 -25.67 11.25 70.65
C LYS A 498 -24.55 11.45 69.60
N GLN A 499 -24.86 11.95 68.39
CA GLN A 499 -24.89 13.39 67.95
C GLN A 499 -23.49 14.05 67.89
N GLU A 500 -23.11 14.94 66.96
CA GLU A 500 -23.66 15.44 65.66
C GLU A 500 -22.53 16.23 64.92
N GLU A 501 -22.85 16.95 63.83
CA GLU A 501 -22.04 17.98 63.13
C GLU A 501 -20.80 17.47 62.33
N GLU A 502 -20.60 17.76 61.02
CA GLU A 502 -20.56 19.02 60.22
C GLU A 502 -19.19 19.74 60.28
N ILE A 503 -18.63 20.39 59.23
CA ILE A 503 -18.92 20.44 57.78
C ILE A 503 -17.65 20.81 56.94
N LYS A 504 -17.54 20.26 55.71
CA LYS A 504 -16.89 20.69 54.42
C LYS A 504 -15.71 21.70 54.31
N SER A 505 -15.14 21.73 53.09
CA SER A 505 -14.68 22.93 52.30
C SER A 505 -13.35 23.65 52.69
N GLU A 506 -12.56 24.27 51.78
CA GLU A 506 -12.55 24.35 50.30
C GLU A 506 -11.21 24.94 49.74
N LEU A 507 -10.95 24.72 48.42
CA LEU A 507 -10.21 25.60 47.45
C LEU A 507 -8.72 26.02 47.73
N GLN A 508 -7.94 26.67 46.83
CA GLN A 508 -7.66 26.52 45.38
C GLN A 508 -6.50 27.48 44.94
N GLN A 509 -6.00 27.39 43.69
CA GLN A 509 -5.20 28.38 42.91
C GLN A 509 -3.67 28.44 43.20
N ILE A 510 -2.78 29.04 42.38
CA ILE A 510 -2.89 29.92 41.18
C ILE A 510 -1.72 29.67 40.16
N SER A 511 -1.89 30.13 38.90
CA SER A 511 -0.87 30.72 37.96
C SER A 511 -0.22 29.91 36.81
N SER A 512 -0.06 30.65 35.69
CA SER A 512 0.60 30.36 34.38
C SER A 512 1.59 31.55 34.08
N PRO A 513 2.01 32.00 32.85
CA PRO A 513 1.87 31.52 31.44
C PRO A 513 3.16 31.72 30.54
N GLU A 514 2.98 31.84 29.20
CA GLU A 514 3.86 32.42 28.13
C GLU A 514 5.11 31.62 27.65
N ALA A 515 5.54 31.53 26.36
CA ALA A 515 5.48 32.32 25.08
C ALA A 515 6.78 33.16 24.79
N GLU A 516 7.24 33.48 23.55
CA GLU A 516 6.76 33.29 22.16
C GLU A 516 7.90 33.21 21.06
N LYS A 517 7.70 33.70 19.81
CA LYS A 517 8.51 33.44 18.56
C LYS A 517 9.45 34.59 18.08
N LYS A 518 10.39 34.31 17.13
CA LYS A 518 10.72 35.06 15.84
C LYS A 518 11.99 34.48 15.11
N THR A 519 12.09 34.30 13.77
CA THR A 519 12.40 35.19 12.59
C THR A 519 13.84 35.82 12.57
N THR A 520 14.54 36.21 11.47
CA THR A 520 14.20 36.54 10.04
C THR A 520 15.46 36.57 9.10
N GLU A 521 15.29 36.72 7.75
CA GLU A 521 16.17 37.38 6.71
C GLU A 521 17.64 36.89 6.43
N THR A 522 18.10 36.47 5.22
CA THR A 522 18.28 37.01 3.81
C THR A 522 19.65 37.66 3.45
N GLN A 523 20.24 37.30 2.30
CA GLN A 523 21.41 37.97 1.68
C GLN A 523 21.34 38.02 0.12
N LYS A 524 22.10 38.92 -0.52
CA LYS A 524 22.13 39.16 -1.99
C LYS A 524 23.08 38.22 -2.75
N LYS A 525 22.71 37.86 -4.00
CA LYS A 525 23.50 37.02 -4.92
C LYS A 525 23.72 37.67 -6.30
N GLN A 526 24.71 37.19 -7.06
CA GLN A 526 25.03 37.62 -8.43
C GLN A 526 23.97 37.14 -9.44
N LYS A 527 23.98 37.69 -10.67
CA LYS A 527 22.88 37.50 -11.64
C LYS A 527 23.31 36.76 -12.93
N PRO A 528 22.61 35.68 -13.35
CA PRO A 528 23.07 34.76 -14.41
C PRO A 528 23.38 35.36 -15.78
N LEU A 529 22.67 36.40 -16.19
CA LEU A 529 22.68 36.93 -17.56
C LEU A 529 23.24 38.35 -17.62
N GLU A 530 24.00 38.78 -16.60
CA GLU A 530 24.51 40.15 -16.49
C GLU A 530 25.30 40.58 -17.75
N GLY A 531 24.81 41.65 -18.38
CA GLY A 531 25.37 42.20 -19.62
C GLY A 531 25.10 41.38 -20.91
N LYS A 532 24.47 40.20 -20.83
CA LYS A 532 24.21 39.33 -21.99
C LYS A 532 23.00 39.80 -22.80
N LYS A 533 23.06 39.64 -24.13
CA LYS A 533 21.98 39.98 -25.07
C LYS A 533 21.29 38.72 -25.58
N VAL A 534 19.98 38.62 -25.35
CA VAL A 534 19.18 37.40 -25.62
C VAL A 534 18.07 37.70 -26.63
N VAL A 535 17.76 36.77 -27.53
CA VAL A 535 16.60 36.88 -28.44
C VAL A 535 15.65 35.70 -28.20
N ILE A 536 14.35 35.96 -28.09
CA ILE A 536 13.30 34.93 -28.01
C ILE A 536 12.70 34.71 -29.40
N LEU A 537 12.78 33.48 -29.92
CA LEU A 537 12.21 33.07 -31.20
C LEU A 537 11.15 31.98 -31.00
N GLY A 538 10.00 32.15 -31.67
CA GLY A 538 8.84 31.25 -31.51
C GLY A 538 8.01 31.57 -30.26
N THR A 539 7.12 30.64 -29.92
CA THR A 539 6.24 30.69 -28.75
C THR A 539 6.78 29.76 -27.67
N LEU A 540 6.95 30.30 -26.46
CA LEU A 540 7.35 29.56 -25.27
C LEU A 540 6.12 28.84 -24.65
N THR A 541 6.35 27.77 -23.89
CA THR A 541 5.32 26.81 -23.45
C THR A 541 5.22 26.63 -21.94
N GLN A 542 6.25 27.00 -21.18
CA GLN A 542 6.31 26.95 -19.71
C GLN A 542 6.24 28.36 -19.11
N VAL A 543 6.70 29.38 -19.84
CA VAL A 543 6.59 30.80 -19.46
C VAL A 543 6.04 31.63 -20.63
N ASN A 544 5.29 32.68 -20.33
CA ASN A 544 4.83 33.61 -21.36
C ASN A 544 5.98 34.52 -21.84
N ARG A 545 5.79 35.23 -22.96
CA ARG A 545 6.87 36.02 -23.59
C ARG A 545 7.38 37.17 -22.71
N ASP A 546 6.50 37.79 -21.94
CA ASP A 546 6.81 38.95 -21.10
C ASP A 546 7.26 38.54 -19.69
N GLU A 547 6.82 37.37 -19.20
CA GLU A 547 7.48 36.64 -18.10
C GLU A 547 8.93 36.30 -18.45
N ALA A 548 9.17 35.67 -19.61
CA ALA A 548 10.52 35.35 -20.07
C ALA A 548 11.39 36.61 -20.23
N ARG A 549 10.81 37.71 -20.71
CA ARG A 549 11.47 39.02 -20.75
C ARG A 549 11.84 39.52 -19.36
N THR A 550 10.90 39.45 -18.42
CA THR A 550 11.08 39.85 -17.02
C THR A 550 12.14 39.01 -16.32
N LEU A 551 12.15 37.69 -16.55
CA LEU A 551 13.17 36.77 -16.06
C LEU A 551 14.57 37.11 -16.59
N ILE A 552 14.71 37.39 -17.89
CA ILE A 552 15.98 37.82 -18.49
C ILE A 552 16.47 39.14 -17.88
N GLN A 553 15.57 40.12 -17.68
CA GLN A 553 15.91 41.41 -17.08
C GLN A 553 16.25 41.29 -15.58
N ASN A 554 15.51 40.46 -14.83
CA ASN A 554 15.80 40.15 -13.43
C ASN A 554 17.17 39.46 -13.29
N ALA A 555 17.55 38.63 -14.26
CA ALA A 555 18.86 38.02 -14.41
C ALA A 555 19.97 38.96 -14.96
N GLY A 556 19.69 40.26 -15.18
CA GLY A 556 20.68 41.24 -15.65
C GLY A 556 20.94 41.26 -17.16
N GLY A 557 20.16 40.49 -17.94
CA GLY A 557 20.25 40.41 -19.39
C GLY A 557 19.36 41.41 -20.13
N SER A 558 19.64 41.61 -21.41
CA SER A 558 18.89 42.50 -22.32
C SER A 558 18.22 41.72 -23.45
N VAL A 559 16.91 41.93 -23.64
CA VAL A 559 16.14 41.25 -24.70
C VAL A 559 16.15 42.05 -26.01
N MET A 560 16.52 41.38 -27.10
CA MET A 560 16.60 41.93 -28.46
C MET A 560 15.51 41.31 -29.37
N SER A 561 15.01 42.07 -30.34
CA SER A 561 13.88 41.68 -31.23
C SER A 561 14.27 40.88 -32.49
N SER A 562 15.57 40.80 -32.79
CA SER A 562 16.13 40.22 -34.01
C SER A 562 17.56 39.71 -33.75
N PRO A 563 17.96 38.53 -34.27
CA PRO A 563 19.31 38.02 -34.11
C PRO A 563 20.33 38.86 -34.87
N SER A 564 21.49 39.08 -34.24
CA SER A 564 22.60 39.91 -34.70
C SER A 564 23.94 39.34 -34.21
N ALA A 565 25.06 39.75 -34.79
CA ALA A 565 26.39 39.38 -34.30
C ALA A 565 26.72 39.91 -32.88
N LYS A 566 25.84 40.72 -32.27
CA LYS A 566 25.94 41.20 -30.88
C LYS A 566 24.97 40.48 -29.93
N THR A 567 24.32 39.39 -30.39
CA THR A 567 23.45 38.52 -29.58
C THR A 567 24.28 37.38 -29.00
N ASN A 568 24.18 37.12 -27.70
CA ASN A 568 24.91 36.04 -27.02
C ASN A 568 24.14 34.71 -27.02
N TYR A 569 22.83 34.76 -26.80
CA TYR A 569 21.98 33.57 -26.67
C TYR A 569 20.65 33.75 -27.40
N ILE A 570 20.08 32.66 -27.88
CA ILE A 570 18.78 32.62 -28.54
C ILE A 570 17.94 31.52 -27.93
N ILE A 571 16.81 31.91 -27.31
CA ILE A 571 15.86 30.96 -26.74
C ILE A 571 14.92 30.53 -27.85
N VAL A 572 14.88 29.22 -28.12
CA VAL A 572 14.11 28.61 -29.21
C VAL A 572 12.86 27.94 -28.65
N GLY A 573 11.71 28.58 -28.86
CA GLY A 573 10.38 28.04 -28.60
C GLY A 573 9.77 27.37 -29.84
N LYS A 574 8.49 27.00 -29.73
CA LYS A 574 7.70 26.36 -30.79
C LYS A 574 7.52 27.31 -31.99
N ALA A 575 7.66 26.79 -33.21
CA ALA A 575 7.56 27.53 -34.48
C ALA A 575 8.42 28.82 -34.56
N PRO A 576 9.76 28.74 -34.46
CA PRO A 576 10.65 29.92 -34.41
C PRO A 576 10.85 30.64 -35.76
N GLY A 577 10.37 30.05 -36.86
CA GLY A 577 10.32 30.66 -38.18
C GLY A 577 11.67 31.00 -38.80
N GLU A 578 11.66 31.85 -39.83
CA GLU A 578 12.86 32.20 -40.62
C GLU A 578 13.95 32.92 -39.81
N LYS A 579 13.59 33.54 -38.69
CA LYS A 579 14.55 34.15 -37.76
C LYS A 579 15.53 33.10 -37.21
N LEU A 580 15.15 31.82 -37.11
CA LEU A 580 16.07 30.74 -36.73
C LEU A 580 17.12 30.48 -37.81
N LYS A 581 16.74 30.49 -39.10
CA LYS A 581 17.70 30.35 -40.21
C LYS A 581 18.73 31.48 -40.20
N LYS A 582 18.31 32.71 -39.85
CA LYS A 582 19.22 33.87 -39.67
C LYS A 582 20.13 33.69 -38.44
N ALA A 583 19.62 33.16 -37.34
CA ALA A 583 20.38 32.86 -36.13
C ALA A 583 21.51 31.84 -36.39
N GLN A 584 21.16 30.73 -37.05
CA GLN A 584 22.10 29.66 -37.39
C GLN A 584 23.20 30.15 -38.33
N LYS A 585 22.87 30.96 -39.35
CA LYS A 585 23.85 31.61 -40.25
C LYS A 585 24.81 32.58 -39.56
N LEU A 586 24.50 33.02 -38.34
CA LEU A 586 25.36 33.90 -37.52
C LEU A 586 26.15 33.14 -36.44
N GLY A 587 26.03 31.81 -36.35
CA GLY A 587 26.74 30.98 -35.37
C GLY A 587 26.34 31.23 -33.92
N ILE A 588 25.18 31.85 -33.67
CA ILE A 588 24.78 32.28 -32.32
C ILE A 588 24.29 31.06 -31.50
N PRO A 589 24.78 30.86 -30.26
CA PRO A 589 24.31 29.80 -29.37
C PRO A 589 22.78 29.79 -29.18
N GLN A 590 22.19 28.60 -29.32
CA GLN A 590 20.77 28.35 -29.12
C GLN A 590 20.57 27.62 -27.78
N LEU A 591 19.55 28.04 -27.04
CA LEU A 591 19.08 27.39 -25.81
C LEU A 591 17.64 26.94 -26.03
N SER A 592 17.29 25.75 -25.54
CA SER A 592 15.88 25.39 -25.36
C SER A 592 15.25 26.23 -24.25
N GLU A 593 13.92 26.23 -24.19
CA GLU A 593 13.18 26.81 -23.07
C GLU A 593 13.56 26.17 -21.71
N SER A 594 13.75 24.84 -21.68
CA SER A 594 14.21 24.13 -20.48
C SER A 594 15.62 24.56 -20.05
N GLN A 595 16.58 24.64 -20.97
CA GLN A 595 17.96 25.09 -20.70
C GLN A 595 18.01 26.55 -20.24
N PHE A 596 17.12 27.41 -20.74
CA PHE A 596 16.99 28.77 -20.25
C PHE A 596 16.51 28.82 -18.80
N LEU A 597 15.49 28.05 -18.44
CA LEU A 597 14.98 27.98 -17.06
C LEU A 597 15.99 27.31 -16.12
N GLU A 598 16.75 26.32 -16.59
CA GLU A 598 17.85 25.66 -15.87
C GLU A 598 18.99 26.65 -15.58
N LEU A 599 19.46 27.41 -16.57
CA LEU A 599 20.49 28.45 -16.42
C LEU A 599 20.11 29.51 -15.37
N LEU A 600 18.81 29.81 -15.23
CA LEU A 600 18.30 30.66 -14.16
C LEU A 600 18.31 29.96 -12.79
N LYS A 601 17.90 28.68 -12.72
CA LYS A 601 17.85 27.87 -11.48
C LYS A 601 19.23 27.59 -10.89
N THR A 602 20.21 27.14 -11.67
CA THR A 602 21.57 26.84 -11.18
C THR A 602 22.22 28.08 -10.53
N SER A 603 21.83 29.27 -10.99
CA SER A 603 22.28 30.57 -10.46
C SER A 603 21.45 31.08 -9.27
N GLN A 604 20.33 30.41 -8.94
CA GLN A 604 19.59 30.56 -7.68
C GLN A 604 20.02 29.52 -6.63
N GLU A 605 20.78 28.49 -7.02
CA GLU A 605 21.35 27.44 -6.16
C GLU A 605 22.84 27.66 -5.84
N SER A 606 23.57 28.41 -6.68
CA SER A 606 24.97 28.82 -6.46
C SER A 606 25.08 29.97 -5.42
N ALA A 607 24.37 29.84 -4.30
CA ALA A 607 23.68 30.98 -3.71
C ALA A 607 23.40 30.87 -2.20
#